data_AF-A0A7W1HZ91-F1
#
_entry.id   AF-A0A7W1HZ91-F1
#
_cell.length_a   1.000
_cell.length_b   1.000
_cell.length_c   1.000
_cell.angle_alpha   90.00
_cell.angle_beta   90.00
_cell.angle_gamma   90.00
#
_symmetry.space_group_name_H-M   'P 1'
#
loop_
_entity.id
_entity.type
_entity.pdbx_description
1 polymer ?
#
loop_
_entity_poly.entity_id
_entity_poly.type
_entity_poly.pdbx_seq_one_letter_code
_entity_poly.pdbx_strand_id
1 'polypeptide(L)'
;TKELALGALIGVVAGAVLCYAVASTTKAGIWDESPGVAILAVVALAYFSTESLGGSAYLATFVMGLMVGNMEWLGLGHHDEHAALLEGFLGQVAEIATLLVFVTLGLNLPFEALSRYFVGGLLVMFVFIFVARPITVLACLLPDRRGEWTGKEIAFISWCRETGVIPAAVASLLLARGVEGAEIAVSMVALAVCVTLLLQATTAGYLARRLNLVD
;
A
#
# COMPACT_ATOMS: atom_id res chain seq x y z
N THR A 1 -5.77 -17.97 -7.79
CA THR A 1 -5.09 -17.75 -9.09
C THR A 1 -6.00 -17.09 -10.11
N LYS A 2 -7.23 -17.60 -10.33
CA LYS A 2 -8.20 -16.98 -11.26
C LYS A 2 -8.50 -15.51 -10.93
N GLU A 3 -8.78 -15.19 -9.66
CA GLU A 3 -9.07 -13.81 -9.22
C GLU A 3 -7.90 -12.83 -9.45
N LEU A 4 -6.67 -13.32 -9.27
CA LEU A 4 -5.46 -12.53 -9.50
C LEU A 4 -5.22 -12.29 -10.98
N ALA A 5 -5.38 -13.34 -11.81
CA ALA A 5 -5.23 -13.22 -13.25
C ALA A 5 -6.30 -12.30 -13.85
N LEU A 6 -7.55 -12.42 -13.39
CA LEU A 6 -8.66 -11.58 -13.82
C LEU A 6 -8.46 -10.13 -13.38
N GLY A 7 -8.06 -9.90 -12.13
CA GLY A 7 -7.75 -8.57 -11.61
C GLY A 7 -6.61 -7.89 -12.37
N ALA A 8 -5.53 -8.63 -12.67
CA ALA A 8 -4.44 -8.11 -13.48
C ALA A 8 -4.90 -7.75 -14.91
N LEU A 9 -5.66 -8.62 -15.57
CA LEU A 9 -6.17 -8.36 -16.92
C LEU A 9 -7.06 -7.12 -16.97
N ILE A 10 -8.03 -7.03 -16.04
CA ILE A 10 -8.95 -5.90 -15.97
C ILE A 10 -8.19 -4.61 -15.62
N GLY A 11 -7.23 -4.69 -14.71
CA GLY A 11 -6.35 -3.57 -14.36
C GLY A 11 -5.55 -3.03 -15.54
N VAL A 12 -5.03 -3.92 -16.40
CA VAL A 12 -4.32 -3.51 -17.62
C VAL A 12 -5.26 -2.82 -18.62
N VAL A 13 -6.45 -3.39 -18.84
CA VAL A 13 -7.42 -2.82 -19.77
C VAL A 13 -7.93 -1.46 -19.26
N ALA A 14 -8.31 -1.37 -17.98
CA ALA A 14 -8.75 -0.13 -17.37
C ALA A 14 -7.62 0.92 -17.34
N GLY A 15 -6.38 0.50 -17.06
CA GLY A 15 -5.19 1.35 -17.11
C GLY A 15 -4.94 1.91 -18.50
N ALA A 16 -5.01 1.08 -19.54
CA ALA A 16 -4.85 1.54 -20.91
C ALA A 16 -5.95 2.54 -21.32
N VAL A 17 -7.21 2.29 -20.94
CA VAL A 17 -8.33 3.22 -21.18
C VAL A 17 -8.11 4.54 -20.45
N LEU A 18 -7.64 4.49 -19.20
CA LEU A 18 -7.36 5.67 -18.40
C LEU A 18 -6.18 6.47 -18.96
N CYS A 19 -5.07 5.84 -19.33
CA CYS A 19 -3.95 6.49 -19.99
C CYS A 19 -4.39 7.13 -21.32
N TYR A 20 -5.23 6.45 -22.11
CA TYR A 20 -5.78 7.02 -23.34
C TYR A 20 -6.71 8.20 -23.06
N ALA A 21 -7.56 8.13 -22.02
CA ALA A 21 -8.42 9.25 -21.63
C ALA A 21 -7.61 10.47 -21.19
N VAL A 22 -6.55 10.26 -20.39
CA VAL A 22 -5.63 11.31 -19.96
C VAL A 22 -4.89 11.91 -21.16
N ALA A 23 -4.32 11.08 -22.05
CA ALA A 23 -3.64 11.55 -23.27
C ALA A 23 -4.58 12.23 -24.28
N SER A 24 -5.83 11.76 -24.37
CA SER A 24 -6.84 12.33 -25.28
C SER A 24 -7.37 13.67 -24.77
N THR A 25 -7.29 13.94 -23.47
CA THR A 25 -7.68 15.22 -22.88
C THR A 25 -6.79 16.35 -23.40
N THR A 26 -5.53 16.07 -23.76
CA THR A 26 -4.62 17.01 -24.44
C THR A 26 -5.13 17.45 -25.84
N LYS A 27 -6.08 16.73 -26.46
CA LYS A 27 -6.66 17.07 -27.79
C LYS A 27 -8.14 17.45 -27.76
N ALA A 28 -8.89 17.05 -26.74
CA ALA A 28 -10.32 17.33 -26.62
C ALA A 28 -10.58 17.99 -25.27
N GLY A 29 -10.70 19.32 -25.26
CA GLY A 29 -10.98 20.17 -24.09
C GLY A 29 -12.37 19.97 -23.46
N ILE A 30 -12.73 18.73 -23.16
CA ILE A 30 -13.99 18.32 -22.52
C ILE A 30 -13.80 18.02 -21.03
N TRP A 31 -12.55 17.89 -20.55
CA TRP A 31 -12.22 17.53 -19.16
C TRP A 31 -11.36 18.58 -18.43
N ASP A 32 -11.28 19.78 -18.98
CA ASP A 32 -10.43 20.86 -18.48
C ASP A 32 -10.89 21.40 -17.10
N GLU A 33 -12.17 21.18 -16.75
CA GLU A 33 -12.75 21.74 -15.51
C GLU A 33 -12.51 20.88 -14.25
N SER A 34 -12.25 19.56 -14.35
CA SER A 34 -11.93 18.73 -13.17
C SER A 34 -11.33 17.35 -13.50
N PRO A 35 -10.06 17.26 -13.90
CA PRO A 35 -9.38 15.99 -14.19
C PRO A 35 -9.35 15.02 -12.98
N GLY A 36 -9.33 15.53 -11.75
CA GLY A 36 -9.34 14.70 -10.54
C GLY A 36 -10.62 13.88 -10.35
N VAL A 37 -11.80 14.47 -10.63
CA VAL A 37 -13.09 13.78 -10.48
C VAL A 37 -13.27 12.70 -11.53
N ALA A 38 -12.86 12.98 -12.78
CA ALA A 38 -12.89 12.03 -13.88
C ALA A 38 -12.15 10.74 -13.53
N ILE A 39 -10.98 10.89 -12.95
CA ILE A 39 -10.06 9.77 -12.68
C ILE A 39 -10.53 8.99 -11.46
N LEU A 40 -11.02 9.65 -10.41
CA LEU A 40 -11.70 8.97 -9.32
C LEU A 40 -12.91 8.15 -9.81
N ALA A 41 -13.69 8.68 -10.76
CA ALA A 41 -14.80 7.95 -11.35
C ALA A 41 -14.32 6.72 -12.14
N VAL A 42 -13.24 6.82 -12.93
CA VAL A 42 -12.66 5.66 -13.64
C VAL A 42 -12.08 4.64 -12.68
N VAL A 43 -11.38 5.08 -11.62
CA VAL A 43 -10.85 4.19 -10.58
C VAL A 43 -11.99 3.43 -9.88
N ALA A 44 -13.07 4.14 -9.51
CA ALA A 44 -14.24 3.54 -8.90
C ALA A 44 -14.93 2.55 -9.86
N LEU A 45 -15.13 2.93 -11.13
CA LEU A 45 -15.70 2.05 -12.14
C LEU A 45 -14.86 0.79 -12.35
N ALA A 46 -13.54 0.92 -12.44
CA ALA A 46 -12.62 -0.21 -12.57
C ALA A 46 -12.68 -1.13 -11.34
N TYR A 47 -12.72 -0.54 -10.14
CA TYR A 47 -12.85 -1.27 -8.88
C TYR A 47 -14.14 -2.09 -8.85
N PHE A 48 -15.31 -1.45 -9.01
CA PHE A 48 -16.61 -2.11 -8.94
C PHE A 48 -16.82 -3.11 -10.08
N SER A 49 -16.35 -2.81 -11.30
CA SER A 49 -16.41 -3.74 -12.42
C SER A 49 -15.61 -5.00 -12.10
N THR A 50 -14.38 -4.84 -11.60
CA THR A 50 -13.53 -5.98 -11.22
C THR A 50 -14.15 -6.81 -10.10
N GLU A 51 -14.70 -6.15 -9.08
CA GLU A 51 -15.37 -6.83 -7.96
C GLU A 51 -16.58 -7.65 -8.44
N SER A 52 -17.42 -7.08 -9.31
CA SER A 52 -18.60 -7.77 -9.85
C SER A 52 -18.26 -9.00 -10.72
N LEU A 53 -17.11 -8.96 -11.39
CA LEU A 53 -16.59 -10.05 -12.22
C LEU A 53 -15.87 -11.14 -11.40
N GLY A 54 -15.77 -10.97 -10.07
CA GLY A 54 -15.05 -11.90 -9.18
C GLY A 54 -13.53 -11.80 -9.29
N GLY A 55 -13.00 -10.67 -9.75
CA GLY A 55 -11.57 -10.39 -9.76
C GLY A 55 -11.11 -9.67 -8.49
N SER A 56 -9.80 -9.64 -8.26
CA SER A 56 -9.24 -8.82 -7.18
C SER A 56 -9.25 -7.33 -7.57
N ALA A 57 -10.24 -6.59 -7.05
CA ALA A 57 -10.42 -5.16 -7.34
C ALA A 57 -9.21 -4.32 -6.89
N TYR A 58 -8.61 -4.65 -5.73
CA TYR A 58 -7.37 -4.00 -5.26
C TYR A 58 -6.19 -4.20 -6.21
N LEU A 59 -6.04 -5.41 -6.77
CA LEU A 59 -4.97 -5.67 -7.74
C LEU A 59 -5.23 -4.93 -9.05
N ALA A 60 -6.48 -4.90 -9.51
CA ALA A 60 -6.84 -4.19 -10.74
C ALA A 60 -6.55 -2.68 -10.63
N THR A 61 -6.97 -2.04 -9.54
CA THR A 61 -6.69 -0.61 -9.32
C THR A 61 -5.21 -0.34 -9.10
N PHE A 62 -4.47 -1.25 -8.45
CA PHE A 62 -3.01 -1.14 -8.33
C PHE A 62 -2.30 -1.19 -9.68
N VAL A 63 -2.63 -2.17 -10.54
CA VAL A 63 -2.04 -2.29 -11.88
C VAL A 63 -2.40 -1.08 -12.74
N MET A 64 -3.65 -0.62 -12.67
CA MET A 64 -4.10 0.58 -13.35
C MET A 64 -3.30 1.82 -12.90
N GLY A 65 -3.12 2.03 -11.59
CA GLY A 65 -2.31 3.12 -11.05
C GLY A 65 -0.84 3.02 -11.47
N LEU A 66 -0.28 1.80 -11.49
CA LEU A 66 1.09 1.56 -11.96
C LEU A 66 1.27 1.93 -13.43
N MET A 67 0.27 1.65 -14.29
CA MET A 67 0.32 2.05 -15.69
C MET A 67 0.25 3.57 -15.88
N VAL A 68 -0.63 4.26 -15.14
CA VAL A 68 -0.76 5.72 -15.21
C VAL A 68 0.50 6.40 -14.69
N GLY A 69 1.08 5.91 -13.58
CA GLY A 69 2.32 6.45 -13.03
C GLY A 69 3.57 6.18 -13.88
N ASN A 70 3.54 5.22 -14.80
CA ASN A 70 4.65 4.90 -15.72
C ASN A 70 4.32 5.20 -17.19
N MET A 71 3.40 6.13 -17.43
CA MET A 71 2.88 6.42 -18.77
C MET A 71 3.96 6.90 -19.75
N GLU A 72 4.94 7.67 -19.29
CA GLU A 72 6.10 8.09 -20.08
C GLU A 72 6.96 6.90 -20.52
N TRP A 73 7.28 5.99 -19.60
CA TRP A 73 8.13 4.84 -19.89
C TRP A 73 7.42 3.83 -20.81
N LEU A 74 6.09 3.72 -20.68
CA LEU A 74 5.25 2.87 -21.50
C LEU A 74 4.96 3.45 -22.90
N GLY A 75 5.37 4.69 -23.19
CA GLY A 75 5.12 5.36 -24.46
C GLY A 75 3.63 5.61 -24.75
N LEU A 76 2.80 5.64 -23.70
CA LEU A 76 1.34 5.79 -23.81
C LEU A 76 0.88 7.26 -23.75
N GLY A 77 1.80 8.21 -23.52
CA GLY A 77 1.59 9.67 -23.64
C GLY A 77 2.68 10.47 -22.91
N HIS A 78 2.56 11.80 -22.92
CA HIS A 78 3.49 12.72 -22.23
C HIS A 78 3.04 12.95 -20.78
N HIS A 79 3.96 13.04 -19.80
CA HIS A 79 3.62 13.62 -18.49
C HIS A 79 3.42 15.14 -18.68
N ASP A 80 2.17 15.52 -18.92
CA ASP A 80 1.76 16.93 -18.93
C ASP A 80 1.48 17.41 -17.48
N GLU A 81 1.34 18.72 -17.32
CA GLU A 81 1.03 19.41 -16.05
C GLU A 81 -0.22 18.80 -15.34
N HIS A 82 -1.19 18.28 -16.11
CA HIS A 82 -2.37 17.59 -15.60
C HIS A 82 -2.07 16.26 -14.90
N ALA A 83 -1.04 15.52 -15.32
CA ALA A 83 -0.63 14.28 -14.66
C ALA A 83 0.03 14.55 -13.30
N ALA A 84 0.80 15.63 -13.18
CA ALA A 84 1.38 16.06 -11.91
C ALA A 84 0.30 16.59 -10.93
N LEU A 85 -0.66 17.39 -11.43
CA LEU A 85 -1.81 17.83 -10.63
C LEU A 85 -2.65 16.64 -10.14
N LEU A 86 -2.82 15.62 -10.96
CA LEU A 86 -3.47 14.38 -10.60
C LEU A 86 -2.73 13.64 -9.48
N GLU A 87 -1.41 13.45 -9.63
CA GLU A 87 -0.59 12.78 -8.63
C GLU A 87 -0.66 13.50 -7.28
N GLY A 88 -0.60 14.84 -7.30
CA GLY A 88 -0.80 15.66 -6.12
C GLY A 88 -2.18 15.47 -5.48
N PHE A 89 -3.25 15.51 -6.27
CA PHE A 89 -4.62 15.33 -5.76
C PHE A 89 -4.85 13.92 -5.19
N LEU A 90 -4.45 12.88 -5.91
CA LEU A 90 -4.56 11.50 -5.44
C LEU A 90 -3.69 11.26 -4.20
N GLY A 91 -2.50 11.86 -4.14
CA GLY A 91 -1.65 11.84 -2.95
C GLY A 91 -2.33 12.42 -1.73
N GLN A 92 -2.97 13.60 -1.86
CA GLN A 92 -3.73 14.23 -0.78
C GLN A 92 -4.93 13.37 -0.36
N VAL A 93 -5.69 12.82 -1.31
CA VAL A 93 -6.82 11.92 -1.01
C VAL A 93 -6.33 10.66 -0.28
N ALA A 94 -5.22 10.07 -0.71
CA ALA A 94 -4.63 8.90 -0.08
C ALA A 94 -4.13 9.20 1.34
N GLU A 95 -3.58 10.40 1.58
CA GLU A 95 -3.16 10.85 2.91
C GLU A 95 -4.37 11.01 3.84
N ILE A 96 -5.44 11.66 3.38
CA ILE A 96 -6.70 11.79 4.13
C ILE A 96 -7.29 10.42 4.44
N ALA A 97 -7.36 9.52 3.45
CA ALA A 97 -7.86 8.16 3.65
C ALA A 97 -7.01 7.38 4.66
N THR A 98 -5.68 7.54 4.60
CA THR A 98 -4.76 6.93 5.56
C THR A 98 -5.02 7.43 6.99
N LEU A 99 -5.18 8.75 7.17
CA LEU A 99 -5.53 9.33 8.46
C LEU A 99 -6.85 8.77 8.99
N LEU A 100 -7.89 8.68 8.14
CA LEU A 100 -9.18 8.10 8.53
C LEU A 100 -9.07 6.63 8.97
N VAL A 101 -8.28 5.81 8.26
CA VAL A 101 -8.03 4.41 8.65
C VAL A 101 -7.36 4.33 10.02
N PHE A 102 -6.33 5.13 10.27
CA PHE A 102 -5.63 5.14 11.56
C PHE A 102 -6.52 5.64 12.70
N VAL A 103 -7.29 6.71 12.48
CA VAL A 103 -8.24 7.22 13.49
C VAL A 103 -9.30 6.17 13.79
N THR A 104 -9.87 5.53 12.78
CA THR A 104 -10.90 4.50 12.95
C THR A 104 -10.36 3.30 13.73
N LEU A 105 -9.15 2.83 13.39
CA LEU A 105 -8.49 1.76 14.13
C LEU A 105 -8.21 2.17 15.57
N GLY A 106 -7.76 3.41 15.79
CA GLY A 106 -7.52 3.96 17.12
C GLY A 106 -8.76 4.01 18.00
N LEU A 107 -9.92 4.36 17.42
CA LEU A 107 -11.21 4.39 18.12
C LEU A 107 -11.76 3.00 18.42
N ASN A 108 -11.49 2.01 17.56
CA ASN A 108 -11.99 0.64 17.69
C ASN A 108 -11.01 -0.29 18.44
N LEU A 109 -10.04 0.26 19.17
CA LEU A 109 -9.07 -0.51 19.94
C LEU A 109 -9.71 -1.16 21.17
N PRO A 110 -9.79 -2.50 21.25
CA PRO A 110 -10.28 -3.18 22.45
C PRO A 110 -9.17 -3.20 23.51
N PHE A 111 -9.10 -2.16 24.35
CA PHE A 111 -8.05 -2.00 25.37
C PHE A 111 -7.93 -3.20 26.31
N GLU A 112 -9.04 -3.85 26.64
CA GLU A 112 -9.07 -5.02 27.51
C GLU A 112 -8.41 -6.25 26.85
N ALA A 113 -8.76 -6.55 25.59
CA ALA A 113 -8.11 -7.61 24.82
C ALA A 113 -6.64 -7.28 24.54
N LEU A 114 -6.32 -6.02 24.24
CA LEU A 114 -4.95 -5.55 24.01
C LEU A 114 -4.07 -5.79 25.24
N SER A 115 -4.55 -5.43 26.44
CA SER A 115 -3.79 -5.65 27.68
C SER A 115 -3.58 -7.14 27.96
N ARG A 116 -4.60 -7.99 27.70
CA ARG A 116 -4.53 -9.43 27.89
C ARG A 116 -3.52 -10.10 26.96
N TYR A 117 -3.45 -9.67 25.71
CA TYR A 117 -2.56 -10.25 24.69
C TYR A 117 -1.25 -9.49 24.49
N PHE A 118 -0.98 -8.44 25.27
CA PHE A 118 0.16 -7.55 25.08
C PHE A 118 1.49 -8.30 25.03
N VAL A 119 1.75 -9.16 26.02
CA VAL A 119 3.01 -9.92 26.12
C VAL A 119 3.15 -10.93 24.99
N GLY A 120 2.08 -11.69 24.70
CA GLY A 120 2.09 -12.68 23.62
C GLY A 120 2.25 -12.05 22.25
N GLY A 121 1.53 -10.97 21.99
CA GLY A 121 1.63 -10.20 20.75
C GLY A 121 2.99 -9.54 20.58
N LEU A 122 3.61 -9.05 21.65
CA LEU A 122 4.96 -8.49 21.60
C LEU A 122 6.00 -9.57 21.23
N LEU A 123 5.87 -10.78 21.78
CA LEU A 123 6.73 -11.91 21.44
C LEU A 123 6.57 -12.30 19.96
N VAL A 124 5.34 -12.41 19.47
CA VAL A 124 5.06 -12.67 18.06
C VAL A 124 5.69 -11.57 17.19
N MET A 125 5.49 -10.30 17.53
CA MET A 125 6.08 -9.18 16.79
C MET A 125 7.60 -9.21 16.79
N PHE A 126 8.22 -9.56 17.92
CA PHE A 126 9.67 -9.74 18.01
C PHE A 126 10.15 -10.82 17.04
N VAL A 127 9.50 -11.98 17.01
CA VAL A 127 9.84 -13.06 16.06
C VAL A 127 9.63 -12.60 14.61
N PHE A 128 8.54 -11.90 14.31
CA PHE A 128 8.28 -11.41 12.96
C PHE A 128 9.33 -10.38 12.50
N ILE A 129 9.74 -9.46 13.38
CA ILE A 129 10.70 -8.40 13.07
C ILE A 129 12.13 -8.95 12.96
N PHE A 130 12.57 -9.77 13.92
CA PHE A 130 13.97 -10.20 14.02
C PHE A 130 14.27 -11.53 13.32
N VAL A 131 13.26 -12.36 13.06
CA VAL A 131 13.46 -13.69 12.46
C VAL A 131 12.78 -13.77 11.10
N ALA A 132 11.45 -13.65 11.05
CA ALA A 132 10.72 -13.87 9.81
C ALA A 132 11.19 -12.90 8.72
N ARG A 133 11.40 -11.63 9.07
CA ARG A 133 11.75 -10.60 8.09
C ARG A 133 13.16 -10.73 7.52
N PRO A 134 14.25 -10.82 8.31
CA PRO A 134 15.57 -11.08 7.76
C PRO A 134 15.61 -12.35 6.90
N ILE A 135 14.89 -13.40 7.30
CA ILE A 135 14.78 -14.62 6.51
C ILE A 135 14.10 -14.34 5.17
N THR A 136 12.97 -13.62 5.15
CA THR A 136 12.29 -13.29 3.89
C THR A 136 13.14 -12.40 2.97
N VAL A 137 13.85 -11.42 3.53
CA VAL A 137 14.73 -10.53 2.76
C VAL A 137 15.91 -11.30 2.19
N LEU A 138 16.56 -12.15 3.00
CA LEU A 138 17.63 -13.03 2.53
C LEU A 138 17.14 -14.03 1.47
N ALA A 139 15.95 -14.59 1.64
CA ALA A 139 15.34 -15.50 0.66
C ALA A 139 15.04 -14.81 -0.67
N CYS A 140 14.61 -13.54 -0.64
CA CYS A 140 14.38 -12.74 -1.85
C CYS A 140 15.70 -12.25 -2.51
N LEU A 141 16.75 -12.01 -1.72
CA LEU A 141 18.06 -11.59 -2.21
C LEU A 141 18.94 -12.75 -2.72
N LEU A 142 18.73 -13.97 -2.21
CA LEU A 142 19.40 -15.20 -2.66
C LEU A 142 19.34 -15.43 -4.19
N PRO A 143 18.19 -15.27 -4.87
CA PRO A 143 18.11 -15.36 -6.33
C PRO A 143 18.66 -14.12 -7.05
N ASP A 144 18.72 -12.96 -6.38
CA ASP A 144 19.25 -11.71 -6.94
C ASP A 144 20.76 -11.59 -6.72
N ARG A 145 21.51 -12.42 -7.45
CA ARG A 145 22.99 -12.46 -7.42
C ARG A 145 23.67 -11.26 -8.08
N ARG A 146 22.94 -10.31 -8.66
CA ARG A 146 23.50 -9.18 -9.44
C ARG A 146 23.65 -7.89 -8.66
N GLY A 147 23.01 -7.75 -7.49
CA GLY A 147 22.96 -6.47 -6.79
C GLY A 147 24.15 -6.10 -5.90
N GLU A 148 25.19 -6.95 -5.76
CA GLU A 148 26.37 -6.71 -4.89
C GLU A 148 26.04 -6.10 -3.50
N TRP A 149 24.91 -6.50 -2.92
CA TRP A 149 24.37 -5.90 -1.71
C TRP A 149 25.32 -6.05 -0.51
N THR A 150 25.65 -4.94 0.14
CA THR A 150 26.48 -4.93 1.34
C THR A 150 25.64 -5.43 2.53
N GLY A 151 26.24 -6.18 3.47
CA GLY A 151 25.54 -6.67 4.66
C GLY A 151 24.85 -5.57 5.50
N LYS A 152 25.32 -4.32 5.40
CA LYS A 152 24.69 -3.13 5.99
C LYS A 152 23.38 -2.75 5.30
N GLU A 153 23.32 -2.84 3.98
CA GLU A 153 22.11 -2.54 3.19
C GLU A 153 21.05 -3.62 3.43
N ILE A 154 21.45 -4.89 3.48
CA ILE A 154 20.54 -5.99 3.80
C ILE A 154 19.95 -5.82 5.21
N ALA A 155 20.78 -5.43 6.18
CA ALA A 155 20.31 -5.14 7.54
C ALA A 155 19.34 -3.94 7.56
N PHE A 156 19.64 -2.89 6.78
CA PHE A 156 18.78 -1.71 6.67
C PHE A 156 17.43 -2.03 6.02
N ILE A 157 17.42 -2.75 4.89
CA ILE A 157 16.21 -3.17 4.18
C ILE A 157 15.36 -4.11 5.07
N SER A 158 16.01 -4.98 5.83
CA SER A 158 15.31 -5.85 6.80
C SER A 158 14.67 -5.06 7.93
N TRP A 159 15.29 -3.95 8.35
CA TRP A 159 14.85 -3.12 9.46
C TRP A 159 13.76 -2.12 9.06
N CYS A 160 13.96 -1.38 7.98
CA CYS A 160 13.06 -0.31 7.53
C CYS A 160 11.72 -0.88 7.08
N ARG A 161 10.63 -0.45 7.72
CA ARG A 161 9.26 -0.91 7.46
C ARG A 161 8.34 0.28 7.22
N GLU A 162 7.84 0.43 6.00
CA GLU A 162 6.80 1.42 5.63
C GLU A 162 5.39 0.82 5.78
N THR A 163 5.14 -0.01 6.79
CA THR A 163 3.80 -0.61 6.95
C THR A 163 3.00 0.06 8.03
N GLY A 164 1.73 0.28 7.75
CA GLY A 164 0.70 0.46 8.76
C GLY A 164 -0.68 0.47 8.15
N VAL A 165 -0.84 1.10 6.98
CA VAL A 165 -2.14 1.40 6.39
C VAL A 165 -2.90 0.15 5.95
N ILE A 166 -2.28 -0.75 5.18
CA ILE A 166 -2.98 -1.92 4.62
C ILE A 166 -3.46 -2.88 5.71
N PRO A 167 -2.61 -3.35 6.66
CA PRO A 167 -3.08 -4.21 7.75
C PRO A 167 -4.16 -3.52 8.59
N ALA A 168 -4.01 -2.23 8.89
CA ALA A 168 -5.01 -1.46 9.63
C ALA A 168 -6.36 -1.40 8.91
N ALA A 169 -6.36 -1.14 7.60
CA ALA A 169 -7.56 -1.11 6.79
C ALA A 169 -8.25 -2.49 6.75
N VAL A 170 -7.48 -3.57 6.57
CA VAL A 170 -8.00 -4.94 6.58
C VAL A 170 -8.57 -5.31 7.95
N ALA A 171 -7.92 -4.94 9.05
CA ALA A 171 -8.43 -5.18 10.40
C ALA A 171 -9.76 -4.44 10.64
N SER A 172 -9.85 -3.17 10.27
CA SER A 172 -11.09 -2.39 10.35
C SER A 172 -12.20 -3.00 9.49
N LEU A 173 -11.88 -3.51 8.30
CA LEU A 173 -12.83 -4.22 7.44
C LEU A 173 -13.34 -5.53 8.07
N LEU A 174 -12.45 -6.31 8.70
CA LEU A 174 -12.82 -7.56 9.38
C LEU A 174 -13.78 -7.31 10.55
N LEU A 175 -13.58 -6.22 11.31
CA LEU A 175 -14.54 -5.79 12.34
C LEU A 175 -15.88 -5.43 11.73
N ALA A 176 -15.89 -4.63 10.66
CA ALA A 176 -17.12 -4.20 10.00
C ALA A 176 -17.92 -5.39 9.44
N ARG A 177 -17.25 -6.50 9.08
CA ARG A 177 -17.88 -7.74 8.63
C ARG A 177 -18.35 -8.66 9.77
N GLY A 178 -18.06 -8.33 11.03
CA GLY A 178 -18.53 -9.08 12.20
C GLY A 178 -18.00 -10.52 12.28
N VAL A 179 -16.79 -10.77 11.78
CA VAL A 179 -16.20 -12.12 11.74
C VAL A 179 -15.88 -12.59 13.17
N GLU A 180 -16.21 -13.84 13.50
CA GLU A 180 -15.85 -14.44 14.79
C GLU A 180 -14.32 -14.41 15.01
N GLY A 181 -13.89 -13.89 16.17
CA GLY A 181 -12.46 -13.71 16.47
C GLY A 181 -11.80 -12.47 15.87
N ALA A 182 -12.56 -11.60 15.17
CA ALA A 182 -12.04 -10.35 14.62
C ALA A 182 -11.42 -9.43 15.68
N GLU A 183 -11.95 -9.43 16.91
CA GLU A 183 -11.38 -8.64 18.01
C GLU A 183 -9.92 -9.02 18.32
N ILE A 184 -9.58 -10.31 18.24
CA ILE A 184 -8.20 -10.79 18.47
C ILE A 184 -7.31 -10.32 17.31
N ALA A 185 -7.78 -10.49 16.07
CA ALA A 185 -7.05 -10.06 14.88
C ALA A 185 -6.78 -8.55 14.90
N VAL A 186 -7.76 -7.74 15.28
CA VAL A 186 -7.62 -6.29 15.40
C VAL A 186 -6.69 -5.91 16.53
N SER A 187 -6.82 -6.54 17.69
CA SER A 187 -5.91 -6.32 18.81
C SER A 187 -4.45 -6.58 18.41
N MET A 188 -4.21 -7.68 17.69
CA MET A 188 -2.88 -8.05 17.20
C MET A 188 -2.37 -7.08 16.14
N VAL A 189 -3.21 -6.69 15.17
CA VAL A 189 -2.81 -5.74 14.12
C VAL A 189 -2.56 -4.36 14.71
N ALA A 190 -3.39 -3.89 15.63
CA ALA A 190 -3.21 -2.60 16.28
C ALA A 190 -1.95 -2.58 17.14
N LEU A 191 -1.70 -3.63 17.92
CA LEU A 191 -0.44 -3.79 18.65
C LEU A 191 0.76 -3.80 17.69
N ALA A 192 0.66 -4.55 16.59
CA ALA A 192 1.70 -4.62 15.59
C ALA A 192 2.03 -3.24 15.02
N VAL A 193 1.00 -2.49 14.61
CA VAL A 193 1.10 -1.12 14.09
C VAL A 193 1.72 -0.18 15.12
N CYS A 194 1.24 -0.18 16.36
CA CYS A 194 1.81 0.65 17.43
C CYS A 194 3.29 0.33 17.67
N VAL A 195 3.64 -0.95 17.79
CA VAL A 195 5.02 -1.39 18.02
C VAL A 195 5.92 -1.04 16.84
N THR A 196 5.47 -1.23 15.59
CA THR A 196 6.28 -0.89 14.41
C THR A 196 6.43 0.62 14.24
N LEU A 197 5.40 1.42 14.51
CA LEU A 197 5.53 2.88 14.45
C LEU A 197 6.45 3.41 15.55
N LEU A 198 6.29 2.94 16.80
CA LEU A 198 7.11 3.40 17.91
C LEU A 198 8.56 2.94 17.81
N LEU A 199 8.82 1.69 17.42
CA LEU A 199 10.17 1.16 17.31
C LEU A 199 10.80 1.47 15.96
N GLN A 200 10.16 1.11 14.84
CA GLN A 200 10.81 1.17 13.52
C GLN A 200 10.78 2.57 12.92
N ALA A 201 9.67 3.32 13.03
CA ALA A 201 9.64 4.68 12.46
C ALA A 201 10.61 5.64 13.18
N THR A 202 10.77 5.49 14.51
CA THR A 202 11.71 6.32 15.28
C THR A 202 13.17 5.88 15.11
N THR A 203 13.44 4.56 15.01
CA THR A 203 14.81 4.05 14.89
C THR A 203 15.34 4.01 13.46
N ALA A 204 14.48 4.04 12.43
CA ALA A 204 14.90 3.99 11.03
C ALA A 204 15.88 5.13 10.68
N GLY A 205 15.54 6.38 11.04
CA GLY A 205 16.42 7.53 10.80
C GLY A 205 17.71 7.54 11.63
N TYR A 206 17.73 6.88 12.79
CA TYR A 206 18.96 6.68 13.55
C TYR A 206 19.85 5.60 12.91
N LEU A 207 19.26 4.48 12.51
CA LEU A 207 19.96 3.36 11.90
C LEU A 207 20.55 3.74 10.53
N ALA A 208 19.82 4.52 9.72
CA ALA A 208 20.28 5.01 8.43
C ALA A 208 21.60 5.80 8.56
N ARG A 209 21.67 6.71 9.56
CA ARG A 209 22.88 7.47 9.90
C ARG A 209 23.99 6.59 10.46
N ARG A 210 23.66 5.64 11.34
CA ARG A 210 24.63 4.68 11.93
C ARG A 210 25.27 3.75 10.89
N LEU A 211 24.57 3.46 9.80
CA LEU A 211 25.04 2.59 8.73
C LEU A 211 25.75 3.35 7.61
N ASN A 212 25.88 4.69 7.69
CA ASN A 212 26.39 5.57 6.63
C ASN A 212 25.67 5.37 5.29
N LEU A 213 24.35 5.18 5.33
CA LEU A 213 23.51 5.04 4.12
C LEU A 213 22.84 6.35 3.71
N VAL A 214 23.06 7.41 4.49
CA VAL A 214 22.51 8.76 4.24
C VAL A 214 23.63 9.73 4.59
N ASP A 215 23.96 10.61 3.65
CA ASP A 215 24.90 11.73 3.84
C ASP A 215 24.33 12.81 4.78
#